data_AF-A0A1X6N368-F1
#
_entry.id   AF-A0A1X6N368-F1
#
_cell.length_a   1.000
_cell.length_b   1.000
_cell.length_c   1.000
_cell.angle_alpha   90.00
_cell.angle_beta   90.00
_cell.angle_gamma   90.00
#
_symmetry.space_group_name_H-M   'P 1'
#
loop_
_entity.id
_entity.type
_entity.pdbx_description
1 polymer ?
#
loop_
_entity_poly.entity_id
_entity_poly.type
_entity_poly.pdbx_seq_one_letter_code
_entity_poly.pdbx_strand_id
1 'polypeptide(L)'
;MATSESLTDTLQLLVWTHSFLLAGVCLVLYEYIVTLSQEVSAMWQGKLTSATLIFFLNRYTTLAWGIFGTLLLFNSIKQSASSYTHLIFFWGSLNMIWQGIWAAFSALRVYAVSDRNYLLALLALLLGLVPVGTNAYTYAMSSPGHATLHTTKTLAVPGNEVPSAVANKLVIITHVSLISCDILVLAVTWASMLRLRRATGNAGERVAPLLTLLGRDVHKPVAIEMI
;
A
#
# COMPACT_ATOMS: atom_id res chain seq x y z
N MET A 1 36.48 -11.77 -19.78
CA MET A 1 35.83 -10.69 -20.56
C MET A 1 34.33 -10.62 -20.28
N ALA A 2 33.61 -11.75 -20.12
CA ALA A 2 32.19 -11.75 -19.69
C ALA A 2 31.93 -11.27 -18.25
N THR A 3 32.95 -11.25 -17.37
CA THR A 3 32.80 -10.92 -15.95
C THR A 3 32.75 -9.42 -15.66
N SER A 4 33.34 -8.57 -16.50
CA SER A 4 33.30 -7.11 -16.32
C SER A 4 31.97 -6.52 -16.76
N GLU A 5 31.37 -7.07 -17.81
CA GLU A 5 30.06 -6.65 -18.33
C GLU A 5 28.94 -7.03 -17.37
N SER A 6 28.97 -8.25 -16.81
CA SER A 6 28.04 -8.65 -15.74
C SER A 6 28.18 -7.77 -14.48
N LEU A 7 29.40 -7.32 -14.16
CA LEU A 7 29.62 -6.44 -13.01
C LEU A 7 29.02 -5.05 -13.27
N THR A 8 29.21 -4.48 -14.46
CA THR A 8 28.62 -3.18 -14.80
C THR A 8 27.09 -3.22 -14.77
N ASP A 9 26.48 -4.31 -15.24
CA ASP A 9 25.02 -4.48 -15.24
C ASP A 9 24.47 -4.56 -13.81
N THR A 10 25.12 -5.34 -12.94
CA THR A 10 24.72 -5.45 -11.52
C THR A 10 24.85 -4.12 -10.79
N LEU A 11 25.92 -3.35 -11.05
CA LEU A 11 26.09 -2.02 -10.46
C LEU A 11 25.04 -1.03 -10.97
N GLN A 12 24.70 -1.06 -12.25
CA GLN A 12 23.63 -0.23 -12.78
C GLN A 12 22.30 -0.56 -12.10
N LEU A 13 21.91 -1.84 -12.06
CA LEU A 13 20.67 -2.29 -11.38
C LEU A 13 20.63 -1.86 -9.91
N LEU A 14 21.77 -1.94 -9.23
CA LEU A 14 21.90 -1.44 -7.86
C LEU A 14 21.62 0.06 -7.79
N VAL A 15 22.25 0.88 -8.62
CA VAL A 15 22.03 2.34 -8.63
C VAL A 15 20.56 2.67 -8.93
N TRP A 16 19.97 2.04 -9.94
CA TRP A 16 18.56 2.24 -10.29
C TRP A 16 17.64 1.97 -9.10
N THR A 17 17.77 0.81 -8.46
CA THR A 17 16.94 0.42 -7.31
C THR A 17 17.06 1.39 -6.14
N HIS A 18 18.27 1.89 -5.85
CA HIS A 18 18.50 2.88 -4.79
C HIS A 18 17.86 4.22 -5.13
N SER A 19 18.01 4.69 -6.37
CA SER A 19 17.44 5.95 -6.84
C SER A 19 15.91 5.92 -6.81
N PHE A 20 15.29 4.84 -7.28
CA PHE A 20 13.83 4.71 -7.28
C PHE A 20 13.26 4.67 -5.86
N LEU A 21 13.90 3.93 -4.95
CA LEU A 21 13.45 3.89 -3.56
C LEU A 21 13.55 5.28 -2.91
N LEU A 22 14.68 5.96 -3.07
CA LEU A 22 14.89 7.28 -2.49
C LEU A 22 13.88 8.30 -3.04
N ALA A 23 13.66 8.31 -4.35
CA ALA A 23 12.66 9.17 -4.98
C ALA A 23 11.25 8.90 -4.44
N GLY A 24 10.88 7.63 -4.28
CA GLY A 24 9.59 7.24 -3.70
C GLY A 24 9.43 7.73 -2.25
N VAL A 25 10.45 7.55 -1.41
CA VAL A 25 10.44 8.02 -0.02
C VAL A 25 10.37 9.54 0.06
N CYS A 26 11.12 10.25 -0.77
CA CYS A 26 11.07 11.71 -0.85
C CYS A 26 9.68 12.20 -1.26
N LEU A 27 9.03 11.55 -2.24
CA LEU A 27 7.68 11.89 -2.67
C LEU A 27 6.67 11.68 -1.54
N VAL A 28 6.73 10.55 -0.83
CA VAL A 28 5.85 10.27 0.31
C VAL A 28 6.06 11.31 1.42
N LEU A 29 7.30 11.66 1.74
CA LEU A 29 7.60 12.70 2.73
C LEU A 29 7.08 14.07 2.30
N TYR A 30 7.25 14.42 1.03
CA TYR A 30 6.78 15.68 0.48
C TYR A 30 5.25 15.81 0.61
N GLU A 31 4.51 14.81 0.12
CA GLU A 31 3.05 14.75 0.24
C GLU A 31 2.62 14.89 1.71
N TYR A 32 3.30 14.17 2.61
CA TYR A 32 2.93 14.16 4.02
C TYR A 32 3.19 15.49 4.72
N ILE A 33 4.24 16.23 4.33
CA ILE A 33 4.50 17.57 4.86
C ILE A 33 3.43 18.55 4.38
N VAL A 34 3.07 18.49 3.10
CA VAL A 34 2.06 19.38 2.51
C VAL A 34 0.68 19.14 3.12
N THR A 35 0.29 17.89 3.33
CA THR A 35 -1.04 17.55 3.88
C THR A 35 -1.11 17.65 5.41
N LEU A 36 0.02 17.78 6.11
CA LEU A 36 0.07 17.75 7.57
C LEU A 36 -0.84 18.83 8.22
N SER A 37 -0.86 20.03 7.67
CA SER A 37 -1.68 21.14 8.20
C SER A 37 -3.18 20.83 8.15
N GLN A 38 -3.62 20.22 7.06
CA GLN A 38 -5.01 19.80 6.86
C GLN A 38 -5.35 18.59 7.76
N GLU A 39 -4.41 17.66 7.94
CA GLU A 39 -4.61 16.50 8.79
C GLU A 39 -4.71 16.84 10.27
N VAL A 40 -3.86 17.76 10.76
CA VAL A 40 -3.90 18.19 12.16
C VAL A 40 -5.23 18.90 12.45
N SER A 41 -5.69 19.77 11.56
CA SER A 41 -6.96 20.46 11.74
C SER A 41 -8.17 19.52 11.63
N ALA A 42 -8.18 18.60 10.67
CA ALA A 42 -9.31 17.71 10.44
C ALA A 42 -9.39 16.50 11.39
N MET A 43 -8.24 15.93 11.78
CA MET A 43 -8.21 14.65 12.48
C MET A 43 -7.67 14.72 13.90
N TRP A 44 -6.71 15.61 14.22
CA TRP A 44 -6.19 15.71 15.59
C TRP A 44 -7.12 16.46 16.54
N GLN A 45 -7.94 17.36 16.01
CA GLN A 45 -8.95 18.07 16.80
C GLN A 45 -10.27 17.29 16.93
N GLY A 46 -10.43 16.20 16.17
CA GLY A 46 -11.63 15.36 16.14
C GLY A 46 -11.60 14.20 17.15
N LYS A 47 -12.73 13.49 17.27
CA LYS A 47 -12.81 12.25 18.06
C LYS A 47 -11.99 11.14 17.36
N LEU A 48 -11.24 10.36 18.13
CA LEU A 48 -10.56 9.17 17.60
C LEU A 48 -11.59 8.14 17.15
N THR A 49 -11.77 8.03 15.83
CA THR A 49 -12.61 7.00 15.21
C THR A 49 -11.74 5.85 14.68
N SER A 50 -12.35 4.70 14.41
CA SER A 50 -11.65 3.58 13.75
C SER A 50 -11.04 3.98 12.41
N ALA A 51 -11.69 4.86 11.65
CA ALA A 51 -11.15 5.38 10.37
C ALA A 51 -9.88 6.22 10.58
N THR A 52 -9.87 7.09 11.61
CA THR A 52 -8.70 7.90 11.99
C THR A 52 -7.53 7.02 12.42
N LEU A 53 -7.77 5.96 13.18
CA LEU A 53 -6.73 5.02 13.60
C LEU A 53 -6.10 4.29 12.42
N ILE A 54 -6.91 3.76 11.49
CA ILE A 54 -6.42 3.04 10.32
C ILE A 54 -5.63 3.99 9.39
N PHE A 55 -6.08 5.24 9.25
CA PHE A 55 -5.32 6.26 8.50
C PHE A 55 -3.91 6.46 9.09
N PHE A 56 -3.80 6.68 10.41
CA PHE A 56 -2.49 6.89 11.03
C PHE A 56 -1.60 5.64 10.93
N LEU A 57 -2.18 4.45 11.14
CA LEU A 57 -1.47 3.19 10.94
C LEU A 57 -0.90 3.07 9.53
N ASN A 58 -1.69 3.34 8.50
CA ASN A 58 -1.22 3.29 7.12
C ASN A 58 -0.10 4.32 6.85
N ARG A 59 -0.29 5.56 7.32
CA ARG A 59 0.66 6.66 7.13
C ARG A 59 2.01 6.36 7.77
N TYR A 60 2.03 6.02 9.07
CA TYR A 60 3.28 5.78 9.79
C TYR A 60 3.94 4.47 9.37
N THR A 61 3.17 3.43 9.02
CA THR A 61 3.73 2.18 8.50
C THR A 61 4.42 2.41 7.15
N THR A 62 3.81 3.19 6.24
CA THR A 62 4.41 3.52 4.93
C THR A 62 5.71 4.31 5.10
N LEU A 63 5.74 5.31 5.99
CA LEU A 63 6.97 6.04 6.31
C LEU A 63 8.06 5.14 6.88
N ALA A 64 7.71 4.35 7.89
CA ALA A 64 8.67 3.45 8.52
C ALA A 64 9.23 2.48 7.48
N TRP A 65 8.38 1.85 6.68
CA TRP A 65 8.82 0.94 5.62
C TRP A 65 9.78 1.60 4.64
N GLY A 66 9.51 2.83 4.20
CA GLY A 66 10.37 3.59 3.30
C GLY A 66 11.73 3.96 3.93
N ILE A 67 11.72 4.48 5.16
CA ILE A 67 12.93 4.87 5.89
C ILE A 67 13.80 3.64 6.16
N PHE A 68 13.24 2.58 6.72
CA PHE A 68 13.98 1.36 7.05
C PHE A 68 14.43 0.60 5.79
N GLY A 69 13.68 0.66 4.70
CA GLY A 69 14.11 0.15 3.40
C GLY A 69 15.33 0.90 2.87
N THR A 70 15.33 2.23 3.01
CA THR A 70 16.47 3.07 2.62
C THR A 70 17.68 2.76 3.49
N LEU A 71 17.50 2.64 4.81
CA LEU A 71 18.56 2.23 5.73
C LEU A 71 19.12 0.84 5.38
N LEU A 72 18.28 -0.13 5.02
CA LEU A 72 18.72 -1.47 4.63
C LEU A 72 19.66 -1.41 3.44
N LEU A 73 19.27 -0.69 2.39
CA LEU A 73 20.05 -0.54 1.17
C LEU A 73 21.42 0.10 1.44
N PHE A 74 21.48 1.22 2.15
CA PHE A 74 22.74 1.93 2.40
C PHE A 74 23.65 1.27 3.46
N ASN A 75 23.10 0.48 4.38
CA ASN A 75 23.88 -0.17 5.46
C ASN A 75 24.35 -1.58 5.14
N SER A 76 23.94 -2.16 4.00
CA SER A 76 24.26 -3.54 3.60
C SER A 76 25.76 -3.88 3.61
N ILE A 77 26.64 -2.89 3.47
CA ILE A 77 28.09 -3.09 3.32
C ILE A 77 28.87 -2.71 4.61
N LYS A 78 28.25 -1.96 5.54
CA LYS A 78 28.98 -1.29 6.64
C LYS A 78 28.67 -1.83 8.04
N GLN A 79 27.65 -2.68 8.21
CA GLN A 79 27.19 -3.13 9.52
C GLN A 79 27.66 -4.54 9.91
N SER A 80 27.69 -4.77 11.22
CA SER A 80 27.82 -6.11 11.80
C SER A 80 26.66 -7.01 11.34
N ALA A 81 26.96 -8.28 11.06
CA ALA A 81 25.99 -9.29 10.62
C ALA A 81 24.70 -9.36 11.46
N SER A 82 24.82 -9.19 12.78
CA SER A 82 23.67 -9.21 13.71
C SER A 82 22.73 -8.01 13.48
N SER A 83 23.28 -6.79 13.41
CA SER A 83 22.48 -5.57 13.21
C SER A 83 21.76 -5.55 11.87
N TYR A 84 22.41 -6.05 10.82
CA TYR A 84 21.80 -6.18 9.48
C TYR A 84 20.64 -7.17 9.47
N THR A 85 20.81 -8.31 10.13
CA THR A 85 19.76 -9.35 10.25
C THR A 85 18.51 -8.80 10.95
N HIS A 86 18.68 -8.11 12.09
CA HIS A 86 17.57 -7.46 12.79
C HIS A 86 16.85 -6.43 11.92
N LEU A 87 17.60 -5.66 11.13
CA LEU A 87 17.04 -4.64 10.25
C LEU A 87 16.22 -5.27 9.10
N ILE A 88 16.67 -6.38 8.51
CA ILE A 88 15.89 -7.13 7.51
C ILE A 88 14.57 -7.62 8.11
N PHE A 89 14.62 -8.30 9.26
CA PHE A 89 13.40 -8.84 9.89
C PHE A 89 12.42 -7.73 10.28
N PHE A 90 12.94 -6.61 10.78
CA PHE A 90 12.12 -5.46 11.12
C PHE A 90 11.45 -4.86 9.87
N TRP A 91 12.21 -4.63 8.80
CA TRP A 91 11.68 -4.11 7.55
C TRP A 91 10.67 -5.08 6.90
N GLY A 92 10.94 -6.39 6.92
CA GLY A 92 10.02 -7.43 6.45
C GLY A 92 8.71 -7.45 7.25
N SER A 93 8.78 -7.26 8.56
CA SER A 93 7.60 -7.15 9.43
C SER A 93 6.74 -5.93 9.07
N LEU A 94 7.37 -4.77 8.84
CA LEU A 94 6.68 -3.56 8.38
C LEU A 94 6.00 -3.77 7.02
N ASN A 95 6.65 -4.47 6.09
CA ASN A 95 6.09 -4.81 4.78
C ASN A 95 4.83 -5.68 4.90
N MET A 96 4.84 -6.67 5.80
CA MET A 96 3.68 -7.52 6.06
C MET A 96 2.52 -6.75 6.71
N ILE A 97 2.80 -5.88 7.68
CA ILE A 97 1.80 -5.02 8.31
C ILE A 97 1.16 -4.10 7.25
N TRP A 98 1.99 -3.50 6.40
CA TRP A 98 1.53 -2.59 5.33
C TRP A 98 0.57 -3.29 4.35
N GLN A 99 0.93 -4.49 3.90
CA GLN A 99 0.06 -5.31 3.04
C GLN A 99 -1.24 -5.71 3.74
N GLY A 100 -1.17 -6.06 5.03
CA GLY A 100 -2.35 -6.36 5.84
C GLY A 100 -3.32 -5.18 5.95
N ILE A 101 -2.79 -3.96 6.10
CA ILE A 101 -3.59 -2.73 6.11
C ILE A 101 -4.33 -2.55 4.77
N TRP A 102 -3.65 -2.75 3.65
CA TRP A 102 -4.26 -2.66 2.32
C TRP A 102 -5.35 -3.72 2.08
N ALA A 103 -5.09 -4.96 2.49
CA ALA A 103 -6.07 -6.04 2.42
C ALA A 103 -7.32 -5.72 3.27
N ALA A 104 -7.13 -5.21 4.49
CA ALA A 104 -8.23 -4.79 5.37
C ALA A 104 -9.05 -3.65 4.77
N PHE A 105 -8.42 -2.65 4.17
CA PHE A 105 -9.10 -1.55 3.48
C PHE A 105 -9.94 -2.05 2.30
N SER A 106 -9.39 -2.96 1.49
CA SER A 106 -10.10 -3.56 0.37
C SER A 106 -11.35 -4.32 0.84
N ALA A 107 -11.19 -5.17 1.85
CA ALA A 107 -12.30 -5.93 2.43
C ALA A 107 -13.38 -5.03 3.06
N LEU A 108 -12.97 -3.99 3.79
CA LEU A 108 -13.89 -3.03 4.40
C LEU A 108 -14.68 -2.25 3.33
N ARG A 109 -14.03 -1.89 2.22
CA ARG A 109 -14.68 -1.24 1.09
C ARG A 109 -15.76 -2.16 0.49
N VAL A 110 -15.42 -3.43 0.24
CA VAL A 110 -16.39 -4.41 -0.27
C VAL A 110 -17.54 -4.62 0.70
N TYR A 111 -17.25 -4.69 2.01
CA TYR A 111 -18.25 -4.83 3.06
C TYR A 111 -19.25 -3.66 3.10
N ALA A 112 -18.74 -2.43 3.07
CA ALA A 112 -19.56 -1.22 3.10
C ALA A 112 -20.43 -1.07 1.85
N VAL A 113 -19.89 -1.41 0.68
CA VAL A 113 -20.57 -1.24 -0.62
C VAL A 113 -21.59 -2.35 -0.90
N SER A 114 -21.38 -3.55 -0.35
CA SER A 114 -22.22 -4.73 -0.58
C SER A 114 -23.36 -4.88 0.43
N ASP A 115 -23.85 -3.79 1.03
CA ASP A 115 -24.89 -3.82 2.09
C ASP A 115 -24.54 -4.79 3.24
N ARG A 116 -23.29 -4.77 3.71
CA ARG A 116 -22.78 -5.65 4.79
C ARG A 116 -22.72 -7.14 4.43
N ASN A 117 -22.57 -7.49 3.15
CA ASN A 117 -22.31 -8.87 2.76
C ASN A 117 -20.91 -9.34 3.19
N TYR A 118 -20.86 -10.05 4.32
CA TYR A 118 -19.63 -10.59 4.92
C TYR A 118 -18.90 -11.59 4.01
N LEU A 119 -19.60 -12.32 3.13
CA LEU A 119 -18.98 -13.32 2.26
C LEU A 119 -18.04 -12.65 1.24
N LEU A 120 -18.52 -11.60 0.56
CA LEU A 120 -17.71 -10.88 -0.43
C LEU A 120 -16.53 -10.16 0.24
N ALA A 121 -16.77 -9.60 1.42
CA ALA A 121 -15.72 -8.97 2.21
C ALA A 121 -14.65 -9.97 2.65
N LEU A 122 -15.06 -11.17 3.09
CA LEU A 122 -14.13 -12.25 3.46
C LEU A 122 -13.33 -12.73 2.25
N LEU A 123 -13.97 -12.89 1.08
CA LEU A 123 -13.26 -13.25 -0.15
C LEU A 123 -12.21 -12.20 -0.53
N ALA A 124 -12.56 -10.92 -0.49
CA ALA A 124 -11.61 -9.83 -0.72
C ALA A 124 -10.45 -9.85 0.29
N LEU A 125 -10.75 -10.10 1.57
CA LEU A 125 -9.74 -10.19 2.62
C LEU A 125 -8.79 -11.36 2.38
N LEU A 126 -9.31 -12.55 2.07
CA LEU A 126 -8.50 -13.74 1.82
C LEU A 126 -7.60 -13.56 0.60
N LEU A 127 -8.14 -13.02 -0.50
CA LEU A 127 -7.37 -12.71 -1.72
C LEU A 127 -6.28 -11.66 -1.45
N GLY A 128 -6.59 -10.63 -0.65
CA GLY A 128 -5.65 -9.59 -0.25
C GLY A 128 -4.60 -10.03 0.76
N LEU A 129 -4.82 -11.12 1.51
CA LEU A 129 -3.88 -11.65 2.51
C LEU A 129 -2.86 -12.64 1.90
N VAL A 130 -3.10 -13.14 0.69
CA VAL A 130 -2.15 -14.03 -0.02
C VAL A 130 -0.73 -13.46 -0.08
N PRO A 131 -0.50 -12.17 -0.45
CA PRO A 131 0.84 -11.57 -0.43
C PRO A 131 1.53 -11.64 0.93
N VAL A 132 0.79 -11.49 2.03
CA VAL A 132 1.33 -11.58 3.38
C VAL A 132 1.88 -12.98 3.62
N GLY A 133 1.11 -14.01 3.25
CA GLY A 133 1.53 -15.41 3.41
C GLY A 133 2.70 -15.79 2.52
N THR A 134 2.68 -15.41 1.24
CA THR A 134 3.78 -15.71 0.31
C THR A 134 5.07 -15.00 0.71
N ASN A 135 4.98 -13.75 1.16
CA ASN A 135 6.15 -13.00 1.62
C ASN A 135 6.69 -13.57 2.95
N ALA A 136 5.82 -13.96 3.88
CA ALA A 136 6.24 -14.65 5.10
C ALA A 136 7.03 -15.93 4.80
N TYR A 137 6.54 -16.73 3.84
CA TYR A 137 7.22 -17.94 3.41
C TYR A 137 8.61 -17.64 2.81
N THR A 138 8.71 -16.63 1.95
CA THR A 138 10.01 -16.24 1.38
C THR A 138 10.98 -15.77 2.45
N TYR A 139 10.53 -14.99 3.44
CA TYR A 139 11.38 -14.54 4.54
C TYR A 139 11.82 -15.67 5.47
N ALA A 140 10.93 -16.63 5.75
CA ALA A 140 11.26 -17.79 6.59
C ALA A 140 12.26 -18.74 5.91
N MET A 141 12.24 -18.83 4.58
CA MET A 141 13.17 -19.65 3.80
C MET A 141 14.47 -18.93 3.47
N SER A 142 14.43 -17.61 3.32
CA SER A 142 15.63 -16.78 3.17
C SER A 142 16.34 -16.62 4.52
N SER A 143 17.19 -17.58 4.88
CA SER A 143 18.11 -17.40 6.02
C SER A 143 19.23 -16.45 5.59
N PRO A 144 19.54 -15.37 6.35
CA PRO A 144 20.74 -14.57 6.10
C PRO A 144 21.99 -15.44 6.30
N GLY A 145 22.83 -15.52 5.27
CA GLY A 145 24.12 -16.19 5.35
C GLY A 145 25.14 -15.30 6.07
N HIS A 146 26.12 -15.92 6.71
CA HIS A 146 27.21 -15.21 7.35
C HIS A 146 28.53 -15.66 6.73
N ALA A 147 29.32 -14.72 6.19
CA ALA A 147 30.68 -14.98 5.76
C ALA A 147 31.66 -14.33 6.74
N THR A 148 32.57 -15.13 7.29
CA THR A 148 33.67 -14.65 8.12
C THR A 148 34.88 -14.34 7.23
N LEU A 149 35.26 -13.07 7.13
CA LEU A 149 36.56 -12.71 6.56
C LEU A 149 37.66 -12.94 7.61
N HIS A 150 38.87 -13.32 7.17
CA HIS A 150 40.06 -13.59 8.00
C HIS A 150 40.54 -12.42 8.90
N THR A 151 39.76 -11.35 9.01
CA THR A 151 40.00 -10.20 9.89
C THR A 151 38.68 -9.82 10.58
N THR A 152 38.21 -10.66 11.50
CA THR A 152 37.21 -10.41 12.58
C THR A 152 35.86 -9.76 12.23
N LYS A 153 35.60 -9.39 10.97
CA LYS A 153 34.34 -8.83 10.49
C LYS A 153 33.53 -9.92 9.82
N THR A 154 32.42 -10.26 10.45
CA THR A 154 31.38 -11.12 9.86
C THR A 154 30.53 -10.26 8.96
N LEU A 155 30.59 -10.51 7.65
CA LEU A 155 29.70 -9.88 6.68
C LEU A 155 28.43 -10.71 6.57
N ALA A 156 27.29 -10.04 6.52
CA ALA A 156 26.06 -10.68 6.08
C ALA A 156 26.14 -10.91 4.57
N VAL A 157 25.89 -12.14 4.14
CA VAL A 157 25.85 -12.55 2.74
C VAL A 157 24.44 -13.10 2.49
N PRO A 158 23.88 -12.98 1.27
CA PRO A 158 22.66 -13.72 0.93
C PRO A 158 22.85 -15.20 1.29
N GLY A 159 22.01 -15.73 2.17
CA GLY A 159 22.12 -17.14 2.59
C GLY A 159 21.33 -18.04 1.67
N ASN A 160 20.58 -18.99 2.23
CA ASN A 160 19.80 -19.92 1.41
C ASN A 160 18.69 -19.16 0.68
N GLU A 161 18.81 -19.04 -0.64
CA GLU A 161 17.78 -18.44 -1.46
C GLU A 161 16.69 -19.47 -1.78
N VAL A 162 15.44 -19.03 -1.81
CA VAL A 162 14.33 -19.85 -2.32
C VAL A 162 14.66 -20.24 -3.77
N PRO A 163 14.58 -21.53 -4.15
CA PRO A 163 14.84 -21.94 -5.52
C PRO A 163 14.03 -21.09 -6.51
N SER A 164 14.67 -20.62 -7.57
CA SER A 164 14.09 -19.67 -8.53
C SER A 164 12.74 -20.13 -9.11
N ALA A 165 12.57 -21.44 -9.32
CA ALA A 165 11.31 -22.03 -9.77
C ALA A 165 10.16 -21.83 -8.75
N VAL A 166 10.45 -21.93 -7.45
CA VAL A 166 9.47 -21.72 -6.38
C VAL A 166 9.18 -20.23 -6.22
N ALA A 167 10.21 -19.39 -6.26
CA ALA A 167 10.07 -17.94 -6.20
C ALA A 167 9.16 -17.40 -7.32
N ASN A 168 9.41 -17.80 -8.57
CA ASN A 168 8.59 -17.38 -9.71
C ASN A 168 7.12 -17.81 -9.57
N LYS A 169 6.87 -19.04 -9.08
CA LYS A 169 5.50 -19.52 -8.85
C LYS A 169 4.78 -18.71 -7.77
N LEU A 170 5.46 -18.42 -6.66
CA LEU A 170 4.90 -17.61 -5.57
C LEU A 170 4.54 -16.21 -6.06
N VAL A 171 5.45 -15.56 -6.79
CA VAL A 171 5.23 -14.23 -7.39
C VAL A 171 3.98 -14.22 -8.26
N ILE A 172 3.81 -15.22 -9.15
CA ILE A 172 2.61 -15.33 -10.00
C ILE A 172 1.34 -15.47 -9.14
N ILE A 173 1.34 -16.35 -8.14
CA ILE A 173 0.18 -16.56 -7.26
C ILE A 173 -0.21 -15.26 -6.55
N THR A 174 0.77 -14.57 -5.97
CA THR A 174 0.59 -13.30 -5.27
C THR A 174 -0.02 -12.23 -6.16
N HIS A 175 0.46 -12.10 -7.40
CA HIS A 175 -0.06 -11.09 -8.32
C HIS A 175 -1.45 -11.43 -8.84
N VAL A 176 -1.70 -12.70 -9.16
CA VAL A 176 -3.03 -13.14 -9.62
C VAL A 176 -4.08 -12.95 -8.54
N SER A 177 -3.76 -13.21 -7.27
CA SER A 177 -4.71 -13.01 -6.17
C SER A 177 -5.02 -11.53 -5.94
N LEU A 178 -4.03 -10.65 -6.03
CA LEU A 178 -4.21 -9.20 -5.90
C LEU A 178 -5.06 -8.64 -7.04
N ILE A 179 -4.76 -9.01 -8.29
CA ILE A 179 -5.56 -8.60 -9.45
C ILE A 179 -7.00 -9.07 -9.29
N SER A 180 -7.21 -10.30 -8.83
CA SER A 180 -8.54 -10.85 -8.59
C SER A 180 -9.29 -10.07 -7.49
N CYS A 181 -8.59 -9.67 -6.43
CA CYS A 181 -9.12 -8.81 -5.38
C CYS A 181 -9.59 -7.46 -5.94
N ASP A 182 -8.76 -6.81 -6.76
CA ASP A 182 -9.10 -5.51 -7.35
C ASP A 182 -10.27 -5.60 -8.31
N ILE A 183 -10.32 -6.64 -9.15
CA ILE A 183 -11.46 -6.91 -10.05
C ILE A 183 -12.74 -7.09 -9.22
N LEU A 184 -12.69 -7.86 -8.13
CA LEU A 184 -13.84 -8.06 -7.24
C LEU A 184 -14.32 -6.74 -6.63
N VAL A 185 -13.39 -5.92 -6.10
CA VAL A 185 -13.70 -4.60 -5.53
C VAL A 185 -14.35 -3.70 -6.57
N LEU A 186 -13.80 -3.65 -7.79
CA LEU A 186 -14.35 -2.84 -8.88
C LEU A 186 -15.72 -3.34 -9.31
N ALA A 187 -15.92 -4.66 -9.44
CA ALA A 187 -17.20 -5.25 -9.82
C ALA A 187 -18.30 -4.95 -8.79
N VAL A 188 -17.99 -5.10 -7.50
CA VAL A 188 -18.89 -4.78 -6.38
C VAL A 188 -19.25 -3.29 -6.38
N THR A 189 -18.23 -2.44 -6.53
CA THR A 189 -18.39 -0.98 -6.59
C THR A 189 -19.30 -0.57 -7.75
N TRP A 190 -19.05 -1.13 -8.93
CA TRP A 190 -19.83 -0.86 -10.13
C TRP A 190 -21.27 -1.34 -9.98
N ALA A 191 -21.47 -2.54 -9.45
CA ALA A 191 -22.80 -3.10 -9.21
C ALA A 191 -23.61 -2.22 -8.26
N SER A 192 -23.01 -1.75 -7.16
CA SER A 192 -23.67 -0.83 -6.22
C SER A 192 -24.01 0.52 -6.86
N MET A 193 -23.08 1.10 -7.62
CA MET A 193 -23.31 2.34 -8.36
C MET A 193 -24.47 2.20 -9.37
N LEU A 194 -24.53 1.08 -10.09
CA LEU A 194 -25.62 0.80 -11.03
C LEU A 194 -26.96 0.58 -10.31
N ARG A 195 -26.97 -0.08 -9.14
CA ARG A 195 -28.17 -0.23 -8.31
C ARG A 195 -28.70 1.13 -7.87
N LEU A 196 -27.81 2.00 -7.38
CA LEU A 196 -28.17 3.36 -6.99
C LEU A 196 -28.74 4.15 -8.16
N ARG A 197 -28.10 4.08 -9.34
CA ARG A 197 -28.57 4.74 -10.57
C ARG A 197 -29.94 4.23 -11.04
N ARG A 198 -30.22 2.92 -10.91
CA ARG A 198 -31.54 2.36 -11.24
C ARG A 198 -32.60 2.77 -10.24
N ALA A 199 -32.27 2.79 -8.95
CA ALA A 199 -33.17 3.26 -7.90
C ALA A 199 -33.53 4.75 -8.07
N THR A 200 -32.55 5.60 -8.41
CA THR A 200 -32.80 7.03 -8.71
C THR A 200 -33.42 7.24 -10.08
N GLY A 201 -33.20 6.36 -11.06
CA GLY A 201 -33.92 6.38 -12.35
C GLY A 201 -35.40 6.07 -12.19
N ASN A 202 -35.75 5.09 -11.35
CA ASN A 202 -37.14 4.78 -10.99
C ASN A 202 -37.77 5.85 -10.09
N ALA A 203 -36.97 6.53 -9.25
CA ALA A 203 -37.40 7.72 -8.52
C ALA A 203 -37.36 9.00 -9.38
N GLY A 204 -36.73 8.97 -10.55
CA GLY A 204 -36.49 10.10 -11.44
C GLY A 204 -37.77 10.66 -12.08
N GLU A 205 -38.83 9.86 -12.15
CA GLU A 205 -40.18 10.34 -12.47
C GLU A 205 -40.79 11.20 -11.34
N ARG A 206 -40.28 11.13 -10.10
CA ARG A 206 -40.76 11.93 -8.96
C ARG A 206 -39.75 12.95 -8.42
N VAL A 207 -38.45 12.82 -8.72
CA VAL A 207 -37.36 13.64 -8.12
C VAL A 207 -36.78 14.69 -9.10
N ALA A 208 -37.27 14.75 -10.34
CA ALA A 208 -37.06 15.89 -11.23
C ALA A 208 -37.26 17.27 -10.57
N PRO A 209 -38.16 17.49 -9.56
CA PRO A 209 -38.37 18.80 -8.97
C PRO A 209 -37.16 19.36 -8.19
N LEU A 210 -36.34 18.51 -7.54
CA LEU A 210 -35.29 18.97 -6.60
C LEU A 210 -34.06 19.56 -7.30
N LEU A 211 -33.69 18.99 -8.46
CA LEU A 211 -32.58 19.51 -9.28
C LEU A 211 -33.02 20.76 -10.07
N THR A 212 -34.29 20.86 -10.47
CA THR A 212 -34.87 22.12 -10.95
C THR A 212 -35.01 23.17 -9.85
N LEU A 213 -35.24 22.79 -8.58
CA LEU A 213 -35.33 23.74 -7.46
C LEU A 213 -33.95 24.31 -7.10
N LEU A 214 -32.91 23.46 -7.07
CA LEU A 214 -31.52 23.89 -6.91
C LEU A 214 -31.00 24.70 -8.11
N GLY A 215 -31.40 24.34 -9.33
CA GLY A 215 -31.08 25.14 -10.53
C GLY A 215 -31.83 26.48 -10.60
N ARG A 216 -33.03 26.57 -10.02
CA ARG A 216 -33.85 27.79 -10.00
C ARG A 216 -33.39 28.81 -8.96
N ASP A 217 -32.77 28.40 -7.86
CA ASP A 217 -32.23 29.35 -6.86
C ASP A 217 -30.85 29.93 -7.22
N VAL A 218 -30.14 29.35 -8.19
CA VAL A 218 -28.88 29.92 -8.73
C VAL A 218 -29.12 31.09 -9.70
N HIS A 219 -30.37 31.31 -10.17
CA HIS A 219 -30.68 32.30 -11.21
C HIS A 219 -31.59 33.46 -10.78
N LYS A 220 -31.69 33.76 -9.48
CA LYS A 220 -32.30 35.03 -9.05
C LYS A 220 -31.24 36.15 -9.12
N PRO A 221 -31.32 37.10 -10.07
CA PRO A 221 -30.49 38.29 -10.01
C PRO A 221 -30.87 39.06 -8.74
N VAL A 222 -29.87 39.37 -7.92
CA VAL A 222 -29.97 40.31 -6.81
C VAL A 222 -30.33 41.67 -7.43
N ALA A 223 -31.61 42.03 -7.38
CA ALA A 223 -32.06 43.39 -7.61
C ALA A 223 -31.53 44.24 -6.45
N ILE A 224 -30.43 44.93 -6.72
CA ILE A 224 -29.96 46.06 -5.91
C ILE A 224 -30.94 47.19 -6.20
N GLU A 225 -31.99 47.33 -5.38
CA GLU A 225 -32.73 48.58 -5.31
C GLU A 225 -31.98 49.56 -4.40
N MET A 226 -31.60 50.68 -5.00
CA MET A 226 -31.25 51.94 -4.34
C MET A 226 -32.35 52.33 -3.36
N ILE A 227 -31.96 52.69 -2.13
CA ILE A 227 -32.18 53.98 -1.45
C ILE A 227 -31.10 54.12 -0.39
#